data_AF-A0A498IRJ3-F1
#
_entry.id   AF-A0A498IRJ3-F1
#
_cell.length_a   1.000
_cell.length_b   1.000
_cell.length_c   1.000
_cell.angle_alpha   90.00
_cell.angle_beta   90.00
_cell.angle_gamma   90.00
#
_symmetry.space_group_name_H-M   'P 1'
#
loop_
_entity.id
_entity.type
_entity.pdbx_description
1 polymer ?
#
loop_
_entity_poly.entity_id
_entity_poly.type
_entity_poly.pdbx_seq_one_letter_code
_entity_poly.pdbx_strand_id
1 'polypeptide(L)'
;MKNSFNWDCVEQHKFWGLIRSELAVSTVQVQELLSKFFWLEKLDANASAIAVEGLLTLCSCCPPMPKLVGAVMLLPNSVFQDFASAVMAKWAVSNGSMLFESLAEFSEKVEGKNGDLVIHDSAGMINRSAILWLLKYFNGSDTDGLCNAFHWKNEGMLA
;
A
#
# COMPACT_ATOMS: atom_id res chain seq x y z
N MET A 1 -11.54 11.06 1.66
CA MET A 1 -10.89 9.74 1.46
C MET A 1 -11.58 8.65 2.26
N LYS A 2 -11.60 8.65 3.60
CA LYS A 2 -12.22 7.55 4.37
C LYS A 2 -13.72 7.33 4.06
N ASN A 3 -14.49 8.40 3.95
CA ASN A 3 -15.93 8.27 3.68
C ASN A 3 -16.23 7.82 2.24
N SER A 4 -15.29 8.02 1.30
CA SER A 4 -15.55 7.67 -0.10
C SER A 4 -15.59 6.16 -0.34
N PHE A 5 -15.12 5.34 0.60
CA PHE A 5 -15.22 3.87 0.49
C PHE A 5 -16.67 3.37 0.45
N ASN A 6 -17.60 4.14 1.02
CA ASN A 6 -19.02 3.79 1.10
C ASN A 6 -19.88 4.53 0.06
N TRP A 7 -19.26 5.31 -0.84
CA TRP A 7 -19.97 6.04 -1.90
C TRP A 7 -20.30 5.12 -3.07
N ASP A 8 -21.16 5.57 -3.99
CA ASP A 8 -21.40 4.81 -5.21
C ASP A 8 -20.17 4.80 -6.14
N CYS A 9 -20.15 3.91 -7.13
CA CYS A 9 -19.00 3.74 -8.01
C CYS A 9 -18.63 5.01 -8.79
N VAL A 10 -19.62 5.80 -9.20
CA VAL A 10 -19.42 7.02 -10.00
C VAL A 10 -18.81 8.12 -9.13
N GLU A 11 -19.33 8.29 -7.93
CA GLU A 11 -18.81 9.21 -6.92
C GLU A 11 -17.38 8.84 -6.53
N GLN A 12 -17.08 7.56 -6.36
CA GLN A 12 -15.73 7.09 -6.08
C GLN A 12 -14.76 7.39 -7.22
N HIS A 13 -15.12 7.08 -8.46
CA HIS A 13 -14.25 7.38 -9.61
C HIS A 13 -13.96 8.87 -9.75
N LYS A 14 -14.98 9.72 -9.61
CA LYS A 14 -14.80 11.18 -9.63
C LYS A 14 -13.88 11.63 -8.50
N PHE A 15 -14.14 11.18 -7.28
CA PHE A 15 -13.36 11.58 -6.11
C PHE A 15 -11.89 11.18 -6.23
N TRP A 16 -11.59 9.90 -6.50
CA TRP A 16 -10.22 9.43 -6.62
C TRP A 16 -9.49 10.00 -7.84
N GLY A 17 -10.23 10.25 -8.93
CA GLY A 17 -9.71 10.98 -10.10
C GLY A 17 -9.29 12.40 -9.76
N LEU A 18 -10.13 13.14 -9.01
CA LEU A 18 -9.82 14.51 -8.57
C LEU A 18 -8.63 14.54 -7.61
N ILE A 19 -8.57 13.62 -6.63
CA ILE A 19 -7.42 13.53 -5.72
C ILE A 19 -6.14 13.32 -6.53
N ARG A 20 -6.12 12.39 -7.49
CA ARG A 20 -4.95 12.16 -8.34
C ARG A 20 -4.53 13.42 -9.11
N SER A 21 -5.49 14.15 -9.68
CA SER A 21 -5.21 15.40 -10.40
C SER A 21 -4.65 16.49 -9.48
N GLU A 22 -5.21 16.64 -8.28
CA GLU A 22 -4.74 17.60 -7.29
C GLU A 22 -3.29 17.28 -6.89
N LEU A 23 -2.99 16.01 -6.63
CA LEU A 23 -1.63 15.61 -6.24
C LEU A 23 -0.58 15.84 -7.31
N ALA A 24 -0.95 15.84 -8.59
CA ALA A 24 -0.02 16.16 -9.67
C ALA A 24 0.49 17.61 -9.61
N VAL A 25 -0.26 18.52 -8.97
CA VAL A 25 0.06 19.95 -8.88
C VAL A 25 0.29 20.44 -7.45
N SER A 26 0.00 19.60 -6.45
CA SER A 26 0.00 19.97 -5.04
C SER A 26 1.36 19.80 -4.37
N THR A 27 1.67 20.71 -3.44
CA THR A 27 2.81 20.60 -2.51
C THR A 27 2.45 19.83 -1.23
N VAL A 28 1.22 19.32 -1.13
CA VAL A 28 0.73 18.57 0.04
C VAL A 28 1.59 17.31 0.24
N GLN A 29 2.01 17.08 1.50
CA GLN A 29 2.76 15.89 1.90
C GLN A 29 1.85 14.64 1.92
N VAL A 30 1.55 14.12 0.73
CA VAL A 30 0.67 12.95 0.51
C VAL A 30 1.10 11.75 1.36
N GLN A 31 2.40 11.56 1.55
CA GLN A 31 2.97 10.48 2.34
C GLN A 31 2.54 10.56 3.82
N GLU A 32 2.48 11.77 4.39
CA GLU A 32 2.03 11.95 5.77
C GLU A 32 0.54 11.65 5.90
N LEU A 33 -0.24 12.06 4.91
CA LEU A 33 -1.68 11.79 4.85
C LEU A 33 -1.96 10.29 4.69
N LEU A 34 -1.26 9.61 3.78
CA LEU A 34 -1.39 8.17 3.54
C LEU A 34 -0.96 7.35 4.74
N SER A 35 0.17 7.68 5.36
CA SER A 35 0.60 6.98 6.58
C SER A 35 -0.45 7.11 7.67
N LYS A 36 -0.93 8.33 7.98
CA LYS A 36 -2.04 8.53 8.94
C LYS A 36 -3.31 7.78 8.55
N PHE A 37 -3.60 7.71 7.25
CA PHE A 37 -4.79 7.04 6.73
C PHE A 37 -4.75 5.52 6.98
N PHE A 38 -3.61 4.85 6.78
CA PHE A 38 -3.47 3.41 7.04
C PHE A 38 -3.60 3.04 8.52
N TRP A 39 -3.27 3.96 9.43
CA TRP A 39 -3.45 3.78 10.88
C TRP A 39 -4.89 4.00 11.36
N LEU A 40 -5.80 4.51 10.51
CA LEU A 40 -7.20 4.61 10.88
C LEU A 40 -7.83 3.21 10.80
N GLU A 41 -8.15 2.63 11.95
CA GLU A 41 -8.75 1.30 12.26
C GLU A 41 -9.97 0.82 11.42
N LYS A 42 -10.30 1.42 10.28
CA LYS A 42 -11.46 1.07 9.45
C LYS A 42 -11.18 1.13 7.96
N LEU A 43 -10.04 0.61 7.51
CA LEU A 43 -9.93 0.25 6.11
C LEU A 43 -10.66 -1.09 5.95
N ASP A 44 -11.91 -1.02 5.49
CA ASP A 44 -12.77 -2.19 5.33
C ASP A 44 -12.19 -3.11 4.25
N ALA A 45 -12.15 -4.41 4.52
CA ALA A 45 -11.81 -5.43 3.54
C ALA A 45 -12.78 -5.44 2.34
N ASN A 46 -14.00 -4.95 2.55
CA ASN A 46 -15.00 -4.77 1.50
C ASN A 46 -14.90 -3.41 0.79
N ALA A 47 -13.79 -2.70 0.97
CA ALA A 47 -13.48 -1.50 0.21
C ALA A 47 -13.72 -1.75 -1.29
N SER A 48 -14.44 -0.83 -1.93
CA SER A 48 -14.66 -0.95 -3.38
C SER A 48 -13.33 -1.01 -4.12
N ALA A 49 -13.31 -1.79 -5.21
CA ALA A 49 -12.17 -1.90 -6.12
C ALA A 49 -11.61 -0.54 -6.54
N ILE A 50 -12.49 0.43 -6.78
CA ILE A 50 -12.14 1.79 -7.21
C ILE A 50 -11.36 2.52 -6.13
N ALA A 51 -11.73 2.34 -4.85
CA ALA A 51 -11.03 2.99 -3.75
C ALA A 51 -9.65 2.35 -3.49
N VAL A 52 -9.55 1.03 -3.63
CA VAL A 52 -8.27 0.31 -3.53
C VAL A 52 -7.33 0.72 -4.67
N GLU A 53 -7.83 0.81 -5.91
CA GLU A 53 -7.08 1.31 -7.07
C GLU A 53 -6.64 2.77 -6.87
N GLY A 54 -7.53 3.62 -6.36
CA GLY A 54 -7.22 4.99 -6.00
C GLY A 54 -6.05 5.06 -5.01
N LEU A 55 -6.12 4.33 -3.91
CA LEU A 55 -5.03 4.22 -2.92
C LEU A 55 -3.72 3.71 -3.53
N LEU A 56 -3.79 2.68 -4.38
CA LEU A 56 -2.60 2.12 -5.03
C LEU A 56 -1.94 3.16 -5.91
N THR A 57 -2.73 3.92 -6.67
CA THR A 57 -2.26 5.04 -7.49
C THR A 57 -1.58 6.10 -6.62
N LEU A 58 -2.15 6.42 -5.46
CA LEU A 58 -1.55 7.37 -4.53
C LEU A 58 -0.19 6.92 -4.01
N CYS A 59 -0.08 5.69 -3.54
CA CYS A 59 1.19 5.11 -3.10
C CYS A 59 2.21 5.10 -4.25
N SER A 60 1.77 4.77 -5.47
CA SER A 60 2.61 4.68 -6.66
C SER A 60 3.20 6.02 -7.11
N CYS A 61 2.51 7.12 -6.83
CA CYS A 61 2.99 8.48 -7.12
C CYS A 61 3.93 9.03 -6.03
N CYS A 62 4.03 8.36 -4.89
CA CYS A 62 4.85 8.80 -3.78
C CYS A 62 6.19 8.04 -3.74
N PRO A 63 7.31 8.73 -3.47
CA PRO A 63 8.55 8.06 -3.09
C PRO A 63 8.34 7.15 -1.85
N PRO A 64 8.98 5.97 -1.80
CA PRO A 64 8.83 4.97 -0.73
C PRO A 64 9.55 5.42 0.54
N MET A 65 9.09 6.49 1.20
CA MET A 65 9.72 6.98 2.43
C MET A 65 9.54 6.02 3.60
N PRO A 66 10.46 5.98 4.58
CA PRO A 66 10.45 5.02 5.70
C PRO A 66 9.12 4.93 6.44
N LYS A 67 8.49 6.07 6.72
CA LYS A 67 7.18 6.13 7.41
C LYS A 67 6.05 5.50 6.58
N LEU A 68 6.05 5.69 5.27
CA LEU A 68 5.04 5.16 4.37
C LEU A 68 5.27 3.66 4.10
N VAL A 69 6.52 3.25 3.89
CA VAL A 69 6.92 1.85 3.78
C VAL A 69 6.52 1.08 5.02
N GLY A 70 6.86 1.58 6.21
CA GLY A 70 6.46 0.97 7.48
C GLY A 70 4.95 0.86 7.64
N ALA A 71 4.19 1.89 7.23
CA ALA A 71 2.72 1.83 7.27
C ALA A 71 2.15 0.72 6.37
N VAL A 72 2.71 0.53 5.16
CA VAL A 72 2.31 -0.56 4.25
C VAL A 72 2.72 -1.93 4.81
N MET A 73 3.93 -2.05 5.38
CA MET A 73 4.42 -3.29 5.99
C MET A 73 3.60 -3.73 7.21
N LEU A 74 2.89 -2.82 7.86
CA LEU A 74 2.07 -3.10 9.04
C LEU A 74 0.57 -3.29 8.70
N LEU A 75 0.18 -3.21 7.43
CA LEU A 75 -1.20 -3.49 7.02
C LEU A 75 -1.57 -4.97 7.26
N PRO A 76 -2.78 -5.27 7.78
CA PRO A 76 -3.24 -6.63 8.00
C PRO A 76 -3.16 -7.50 6.73
N ASN A 77 -2.35 -8.56 6.77
CA ASN A 77 -2.09 -9.40 5.60
C ASN A 77 -3.36 -10.06 5.04
N SER A 78 -4.28 -10.49 5.91
CA SER A 78 -5.53 -11.16 5.51
C SER A 78 -6.43 -10.30 4.63
N VAL A 79 -6.27 -8.98 4.67
CA VAL A 79 -7.09 -8.01 3.94
C VAL A 79 -6.31 -7.32 2.82
N PHE A 80 -5.05 -6.96 3.08
CA PHE A 80 -4.28 -6.08 2.19
C PHE A 80 -3.09 -6.78 1.51
N GLN A 81 -3.12 -8.11 1.41
CA GLN A 81 -2.02 -8.89 0.81
C GLN A 81 -1.68 -8.42 -0.62
N ASP A 82 -2.68 -8.33 -1.51
CA ASP A 82 -2.44 -7.99 -2.92
C ASP A 82 -2.06 -6.52 -3.07
N PHE A 83 -2.72 -5.65 -2.30
CA PHE A 83 -2.41 -4.23 -2.25
C PHE A 83 -0.96 -3.97 -1.83
N ALA A 84 -0.53 -4.53 -0.70
CA ALA A 84 0.82 -4.32 -0.18
C ALA A 84 1.87 -4.86 -1.16
N SER A 85 1.63 -6.03 -1.74
CA SER A 85 2.53 -6.63 -2.75
C SER A 85 2.64 -5.75 -4.00
N ALA A 86 1.52 -5.23 -4.50
CA ALA A 86 1.50 -4.36 -5.68
C ALA A 86 2.22 -3.02 -5.44
N VAL A 87 2.03 -2.41 -4.26
CA VAL A 87 2.75 -1.19 -3.86
C VAL A 87 4.26 -1.44 -3.81
N MET A 88 4.69 -2.53 -3.17
CA MET A 88 6.11 -2.89 -3.09
C MET A 88 6.71 -3.13 -4.48
N ALA A 89 5.99 -3.85 -5.35
CA ALA A 89 6.41 -4.08 -6.73
C ALA A 89 6.61 -2.77 -7.49
N LYS A 90 5.66 -1.85 -7.37
CA LYS A 90 5.75 -0.56 -8.05
C LYS A 90 6.92 0.27 -7.54
N TRP A 91 7.16 0.30 -6.23
CA TRP A 91 8.29 1.03 -5.66
C TRP A 91 9.62 0.40 -6.01
N ALA A 92 9.74 -0.92 -6.06
CA ALA A 92 10.98 -1.57 -6.47
C ALA A 92 11.38 -1.22 -7.91
N VAL A 93 10.39 -1.18 -8.82
CA VAL A 93 10.62 -0.82 -10.23
C VAL A 93 10.95 0.67 -10.39
N SER A 94 10.29 1.55 -9.63
CA SER A 94 10.43 3.01 -9.84
C SER A 94 11.48 3.68 -8.96
N ASN A 95 11.73 3.16 -7.76
CA ASN A 95 12.52 3.77 -6.69
C ASN A 95 13.21 2.72 -5.80
N GLY A 96 13.79 1.67 -6.41
CA GLY A 96 14.35 0.52 -5.69
C GLY A 96 15.35 0.87 -4.58
N SER A 97 16.36 1.72 -4.85
CA SER A 97 17.37 2.11 -3.84
C SER A 97 16.72 2.70 -2.59
N MET A 98 15.83 3.67 -2.78
CA MET A 98 15.14 4.36 -1.68
C MET A 98 14.20 3.42 -0.91
N LEU A 99 13.56 2.48 -1.62
CA LEU A 99 12.75 1.44 -0.98
C LEU A 99 13.62 0.59 -0.04
N PHE A 100 14.81 0.17 -0.47
CA PHE A 100 15.69 -0.65 0.35
C PHE A 100 16.25 0.09 1.55
N GLU A 101 16.67 1.35 1.38
CA GLU A 101 17.08 2.21 2.50
C GLU A 101 15.94 2.35 3.53
N SER A 102 14.72 2.56 3.04
CA SER A 102 13.54 2.70 3.89
C SER A 102 13.13 1.41 4.60
N LEU A 103 13.34 0.25 3.95
CA LEU A 103 13.13 -1.07 4.56
C LEU A 103 14.19 -1.36 5.64
N ALA A 104 15.46 -0.98 5.41
CA ALA A 104 16.52 -1.11 6.41
C ALA A 104 16.19 -0.27 7.65
N GLU A 105 15.83 1.01 7.45
CA GLU A 105 15.41 1.89 8.56
C GLU A 105 14.17 1.35 9.29
N PHE A 106 13.21 0.76 8.56
CA PHE A 106 12.07 0.09 9.18
C PHE A 106 12.50 -1.12 10.02
N SER A 107 13.41 -1.96 9.51
CA SER A 107 13.93 -3.13 10.24
C SER A 107 14.63 -2.72 11.53
N GLU A 108 15.51 -1.72 11.48
CA GLU A 108 16.21 -1.19 12.65
C GLU A 108 15.24 -0.69 13.73
N LYS A 109 14.12 -0.07 13.33
CA LYS A 109 13.08 0.39 14.26
C LYS A 109 12.29 -0.76 14.89
N VAL A 110 12.11 -1.86 14.18
CA VAL A 110 11.47 -3.08 14.70
C VAL A 110 12.43 -3.81 15.65
N GLU A 111 13.72 -3.89 15.34
CA GLU A 111 14.74 -4.56 16.16
C GLU A 111 15.15 -3.75 17.41
N GLY A 112 15.22 -2.42 17.29
CA GLY A 112 15.69 -1.52 18.35
C GLY A 112 14.66 -1.20 19.44
N LYS A 113 13.39 -1.56 19.28
CA LYS A 113 12.31 -1.21 20.22
C LYS A 113 11.75 -2.42 20.96
N ASN A 114 12.30 -2.70 22.13
CA ASN A 114 11.70 -3.55 23.15
C ASN A 114 10.53 -2.87 23.92
N GLY A 115 9.87 -1.82 23.39
CA GLY A 115 8.78 -1.21 24.16
C GLY A 115 8.11 0.10 23.70
N ASP A 116 8.34 0.63 22.50
CA ASP A 116 7.75 1.93 22.13
C ASP A 116 7.23 2.01 20.68
N LEU A 117 7.17 0.89 19.99
CA LEU A 117 6.24 0.74 18.88
C LEU A 117 5.00 0.22 19.60
N VAL A 118 4.04 1.11 19.87
CA VAL A 118 2.70 0.69 20.27
C VAL A 118 2.10 -0.01 19.07
N ILE A 119 2.54 -1.26 18.86
CA ILE A 119 1.82 -2.29 18.16
C ILE A 119 0.66 -2.57 19.11
N HIS A 120 -0.37 -1.72 19.04
CA HIS A 120 -1.59 -1.85 19.82
C HIS A 120 -2.11 -3.27 19.60
N ASP A 121 -1.96 -4.12 20.61
CA ASP A 121 -2.70 -5.32 21.06
C ASP A 121 -3.56 -6.17 20.09
N SER A 122 -3.37 -6.05 18.78
CA SER A 122 -3.78 -7.03 17.79
C SER A 122 -2.57 -7.28 16.93
N ALA A 123 -1.68 -8.16 17.38
CA ALA A 123 -0.64 -8.81 16.58
C ALA A 123 -0.27 -8.03 15.31
N GLY A 124 0.58 -7.00 15.44
CA GLY A 124 1.20 -6.30 14.31
C GLY A 124 2.11 -7.26 13.58
N MET A 125 1.50 -8.22 12.89
CA MET A 125 2.16 -9.19 12.06
C MET A 125 2.59 -8.41 10.84
N ILE A 126 3.90 -8.29 10.65
CA ILE A 126 4.46 -7.79 9.41
C ILE A 126 3.73 -8.47 8.24
N ASN A 127 3.30 -7.67 7.28
CA ASN A 127 2.58 -8.13 6.11
C ASN A 127 3.44 -9.18 5.38
N ARG A 128 3.08 -10.45 5.56
CA ARG A 128 3.87 -11.59 5.05
C ARG A 128 3.93 -11.58 3.53
N SER A 129 2.90 -11.10 2.85
CA SER A 129 2.87 -11.01 1.40
C SER A 129 3.83 -9.95 0.86
N ALA A 130 3.97 -8.81 1.54
CA ALA A 130 5.02 -7.83 1.23
C ALA A 130 6.43 -8.44 1.40
N ILE A 131 6.67 -9.18 2.49
CA ILE A 131 7.94 -9.90 2.70
C ILE A 131 8.16 -10.96 1.62
N LEU A 132 7.16 -11.80 1.34
CA LEU A 132 7.25 -12.86 0.34
C LEU A 132 7.52 -12.29 -1.05
N TRP A 133 6.91 -11.15 -1.38
CA TRP A 133 7.19 -10.44 -2.62
C TRP A 133 8.66 -9.98 -2.67
N LEU A 134 9.17 -9.36 -1.60
CA LEU A 134 10.58 -8.96 -1.51
C LEU A 134 11.52 -10.17 -1.67
N LEU A 135 11.24 -11.27 -0.98
CA LEU A 135 12.03 -12.51 -1.09
C LEU A 135 12.05 -13.07 -2.52
N LYS A 136 10.92 -13.06 -3.22
CA LYS A 136 10.84 -13.47 -4.63
C LYS A 136 11.65 -12.53 -5.52
N TYR A 137 11.51 -11.22 -5.32
CA TYR A 137 12.27 -10.21 -6.05
C TYR A 137 13.79 -10.43 -5.92
N PHE A 138 14.27 -10.72 -4.71
CA PHE A 138 15.70 -10.99 -4.48
C PHE A 138 16.17 -12.36 -4.98
N ASN A 139 15.35 -13.39 -4.90
CA ASN A 139 15.71 -14.73 -5.33
C ASN A 139 15.70 -14.92 -6.86
N GLY A 140 15.24 -13.91 -7.62
CA GLY A 140 15.18 -13.97 -9.09
C GLY A 140 14.23 -15.04 -9.65
N SER A 141 13.40 -15.65 -8.81
CA SER A 141 12.45 -16.69 -9.22
C SER A 141 11.12 -16.07 -9.66
N ASP A 142 10.88 -16.16 -10.98
CA ASP A 142 9.69 -15.78 -11.74
C ASP A 142 9.31 -14.29 -11.78
N THR A 143 9.92 -13.58 -12.75
CA THR A 143 9.42 -12.33 -13.30
C THR A 143 8.02 -12.43 -13.93
N ASP A 144 7.50 -13.64 -14.16
CA ASP A 144 6.15 -13.87 -14.69
C ASP A 144 5.03 -13.53 -13.69
N GLY A 145 5.35 -13.45 -12.39
CA GLY A 145 4.41 -12.99 -11.36
C GLY A 145 4.15 -11.47 -11.36
N LEU A 146 5.06 -10.67 -11.96
CA LEU A 146 4.90 -9.22 -12.05
C LEU A 146 3.74 -8.83 -12.97
N CYS A 147 3.50 -9.60 -14.04
CA CYS A 147 2.37 -9.38 -14.95
C CYS A 147 1.02 -9.76 -14.34
N ASN A 148 0.99 -10.78 -13.45
CA ASN A 148 -0.24 -11.23 -12.81
C ASN A 148 -0.72 -10.32 -11.66
N ALA A 149 0.18 -9.55 -11.03
CA ALA A 149 -0.22 -8.53 -10.05
C ALA A 149 -1.01 -7.37 -10.67
N PHE A 150 -0.87 -7.16 -11.99
CA PHE A 150 -1.67 -6.20 -12.76
C PHE A 150 -2.96 -6.81 -13.35
N HIS A 151 -3.13 -8.13 -13.30
CA HIS A 151 -4.38 -8.79 -13.67
C HIS A 151 -5.31 -8.80 -12.46
N TRP A 152 -5.87 -7.63 -12.15
CA TRP A 152 -7.15 -7.56 -11.47
C TRP A 152 -8.15 -8.40 -12.27
N LYS A 153 -8.60 -9.51 -11.67
CA LYS A 153 -9.53 -10.43 -12.32
C LYS A 153 -10.88 -9.73 -12.48
N ASN A 154 -11.11 -9.20 -13.67
CA ASN A 154 -12.40 -8.73 -14.15
C ASN A 154 -13.31 -9.94 -14.45
N GLU A 155 -13.48 -10.85 -13.48
CA GLU A 155 -14.41 -11.97 -13.57
C GLU A 155 -15.62 -11.65 -12.70
N GLY A 156 -16.54 -10.88 -13.26
CA GLY A 156 -17.80 -10.56 -12.59
C GLY A 156 -18.62 -9.46 -13.24
N MET A 157 -18.63 -9.30 -14.56
CA MET A 157 -19.67 -8.53 -15.26
C MET A 157 -19.86 -9.03 -16.70
N LEU A 158 -20.43 -10.24 -16.80
CA LEU A 158 -21.35 -10.56 -17.88
C LEU A 158 -22.70 -10.86 -17.24
N ALA A 159 -23.54 -9.84 -17.20
CA ALA A 159 -25.00 -9.92 -17.23
C ALA A 159 -25.51 -8.58 -17.79
#